data_AF-A0AB39RDU7-F1
#
_entry.id   AF-A0AB39RDU7-F1
#
_cell.length_a   1.000
_cell.length_b   1.000
_cell.length_c   1.000
_cell.angle_alpha   90.00
_cell.angle_beta   90.00
_cell.angle_gamma   90.00
#
_symmetry.space_group_name_H-M   'P 1'
#
loop_
_entity.id
_entity.type
_entity.pdbx_description
1 polymer ?
#
loop_
_entity_poly.entity_id
_entity_poly.type
_entity_poly.pdbx_seq_one_letter_code
_entity_poly.pdbx_strand_id
1 'polypeptide(L)' 'MITRVSHIIADSDPAGFVLALEVAHELHAPAERTPEVAVPQLMGLRMSAARPHRRKIPLRRLSALSSLPS' A
#
# COMPACT_ATOMS: atom_id res chain seq x y z
N MET A 1 12.07 10.59 18.48
CA MET A 1 12.12 11.97 17.94
C MET A 1 12.36 11.85 16.44
N ILE A 2 11.57 12.49 15.58
CA ILE A 2 11.76 12.44 14.12
C ILE A 2 12.34 13.79 13.68
N THR A 3 13.43 13.76 12.91
CA THR A 3 14.08 14.93 12.36
C THR A 3 13.68 15.12 10.90
N ARG A 4 13.36 16.35 10.54
CA ARG A 4 13.07 16.70 9.15
C ARG A 4 14.37 17.14 8.48
N VAL A 5 14.79 16.40 7.46
CA VAL A 5 15.93 16.77 6.61
C VAL A 5 15.37 17.32 5.30
N SER A 6 15.84 18.50 4.89
CA SER A 6 15.46 19.09 3.61
C SER A 6 16.49 18.70 2.57
N HIS A 7 16.03 18.21 1.41
CA HIS A 7 16.88 17.95 0.26
C HIS A 7 16.62 19.03 -0.79
N ILE A 8 17.68 19.74 -1.16
CA ILE A 8 17.65 20.70 -2.26
C ILE A 8 18.06 19.93 -3.51
N ILE A 9 17.17 19.89 -4.50
CA ILE A 9 17.43 19.30 -5.80
C ILE A 9 17.74 20.47 -6.73
N ALA A 10 18.97 20.55 -7.23
CA ALA A 10 19.47 21.71 -7.97
C ALA A 10 18.74 21.93 -9.31
N ASP A 11 18.22 20.87 -9.92
CA ASP A 11 17.65 20.89 -11.27
C ASP A 11 16.11 20.97 -11.30
N SER A 12 15.48 21.43 -10.21
CA SER A 12 14.02 21.59 -10.13
C SER A 12 13.56 22.99 -10.53
N ASP A 13 14.24 23.64 -11.48
CA ASP A 13 13.75 24.90 -12.03
C ASP A 13 12.36 24.69 -12.65
N PRO A 14 11.37 25.58 -12.39
CA PRO A 14 10.01 25.41 -12.86
C PRO A 14 9.89 25.25 -14.38
N ALA A 15 10.73 25.91 -15.18
CA ALA A 15 10.68 25.76 -16.64
C ALA A 15 11.19 24.38 -17.07
N GLY A 16 12.28 23.91 -16.45
CA GLY A 16 12.80 22.55 -16.68
C GLY A 16 11.82 21.47 -16.24
N PHE A 17 11.09 21.70 -15.15
CA PHE A 17 10.08 20.77 -14.64
C PHE A 17 8.86 20.65 -15.57
N VAL A 18 8.36 21.77 -16.11
CA VAL A 18 7.27 21.75 -17.09
C VAL A 18 7.69 20.98 -18.35
N LEU A 19 8.88 21.27 -18.88
CA LEU A 19 9.41 20.55 -20.04
C LEU A 19 9.55 19.04 -19.77
N ALA A 20 10.05 18.66 -18.59
CA ALA A 20 10.19 17.26 -18.21
C ALA A 20 8.83 16.54 -18.12
N LEU A 21 7.79 17.21 -17.65
CA LEU A 21 6.43 16.67 -17.62
C LEU A 21 5.84 16.50 -19.02
N GLU A 22 6.05 17.47 -19.91
CA GLU A 22 5.62 17.38 -21.32
C GLU A 22 6.31 16.21 -22.03
N VAL A 23 7.64 16.11 -21.93
CA VAL A 23 8.40 14.98 -22.48
C VAL A 23 7.95 13.65 -21.88
N ALA A 24 7.72 13.60 -20.56
CA ALA A 24 7.21 12.40 -19.91
C ALA A 24 5.83 12.02 -20.42
N HIS A 25 4.96 12.99 -20.69
CA HIS A 25 3.63 12.76 -21.26
C HIS A 25 3.68 12.26 -22.71
N GLU A 26 4.58 12.80 -23.53
CA GLU A 26 4.80 12.30 -24.90
C GLU A 26 5.33 10.86 -24.91
N LEU A 27 6.28 10.55 -24.02
CA LEU A 27 6.87 9.21 -23.92
C LEU A 27 5.96 8.19 -23.22
N HIS A 28 5.16 8.64 -22.27
CA HIS A 28 4.28 7.80 -21.44
C HIS A 28 2.85 8.32 -21.52
N ALA A 29 2.33 8.43 -22.75
CA ALA A 29 0.94 8.80 -22.98
C ALA A 29 0.05 7.96 -22.04
N PRO A 30 -0.75 8.61 -21.16
CA PRO A 30 -1.55 7.88 -20.20
C PRO A 30 -2.47 6.96 -20.98
N ALA A 31 -2.30 5.65 -20.80
CA ALA A 31 -3.16 4.68 -21.44
C ALA A 31 -4.61 4.98 -21.05
N GLU A 32 -5.50 5.00 -22.03
CA GLU A 32 -6.93 5.13 -21.77
C GLU A 32 -7.34 4.03 -20.80
N ARG A 33 -7.69 4.42 -19.58
CA ARG A 33 -8.17 3.49 -18.57
C ARG A 33 -9.50 2.98 -19.10
N THR A 34 -9.53 1.70 -19.48
CA THR A 34 -10.76 1.06 -19.93
C THR A 34 -11.86 1.33 -18.91
N PRO A 35 -13.09 1.67 -19.35
CA PRO A 35 -14.18 1.87 -18.43
C PRO A 35 -14.30 0.60 -17.59
N GLU A 36 -14.21 0.76 -16.27
CA GLU A 36 -14.39 -0.33 -15.33
C GLU A 36 -15.82 -0.82 -15.51
N VAL A 37 -15.98 -1.89 -16.30
CA VAL A 37 -17.27 -2.50 -16.58
C VAL A 37 -17.84 -2.87 -15.22
N ALA A 38 -18.95 -2.23 -14.85
CA ALA A 38 -19.60 -2.45 -13.57
C ALA A 38 -19.95 -3.94 -13.45
N VAL A 39 -19.10 -4.69 -12.75
CA VAL A 39 -19.34 -6.10 -12.49
C VAL A 39 -20.57 -6.15 -11.57
N PRO A 40 -21.62 -6.93 -11.91
CA PRO A 40 -22.76 -7.09 -11.02
C PRO A 40 -22.25 -7.49 -9.64
N GLN A 41 -22.67 -6.76 -8.62
CA GLN A 41 -22.35 -7.12 -7.24
C GLN A 41 -23.03 -8.46 -6.97
N LEU A 42 -22.24 -9.55 -7.00
CA LEU A 42 -22.68 -10.90 -6.65
C LEU A 42 -22.96 -10.96 -5.15
N MET A 43 -24.06 -10.31 -4.74
CA MET A 43 -24.64 -10.40 -3.41
C MET A 43 -24.82 -11.90 -3.09
N GLY A 44 -24.01 -12.42 -2.17
CA GLY A 44 -24.08 -13.83 -1.74
C GLY A 44 -22.89 -14.72 -2.12
N LEU A 45 -21.98 -14.31 -3.02
CA LEU A 45 -20.74 -15.06 -3.30
C LEU A 45 -19.53 -14.59 -2.49
N ARG A 46 -19.72 -13.62 -1.59
CA ARG A 46 -18.74 -13.31 -0.56
C ARG A 46 -18.81 -14.42 0.47
N MET A 47 -18.04 -15.49 0.25
CA MET A 47 -17.66 -16.37 1.34
C MET A 47 -16.96 -15.47 2.35
N SER A 48 -17.69 -15.09 3.41
CA SER A 48 -17.09 -14.40 4.53
C SER A 48 -15.90 -15.25 4.94
N ALA A 49 -14.70 -14.69 4.89
CA ALA A 49 -13.62 -15.20 5.70
C ALA A 49 -13.98 -14.90 7.15
N ALA A 50 -15.06 -15.52 7.65
CA ALA A 50 -15.30 -15.76 9.05
C ALA A 50 -14.23 -16.78 9.48
N ARG A 51 -12.98 -16.33 9.40
CA ARG A 51 -11.88 -16.92 10.13
C ARG A 51 -12.32 -16.76 11.58
N PRO A 52 -12.69 -17.84 12.29
CA PRO A 52 -13.04 -17.72 13.69
C PRO A 52 -11.89 -16.99 14.37
N HIS A 53 -12.23 -15.88 15.03
CA HIS A 53 -11.31 -14.92 15.61
C HIS A 53 -10.17 -15.65 16.31
N ARG A 54 -8.99 -15.69 15.69
CA ARG A 54 -7.81 -16.32 16.31
C ARG A 54 -7.53 -15.50 17.56
N ARG A 55 -7.78 -16.08 18.74
CA ARG A 55 -7.49 -15.44 20.04
C ARG A 55 -6.04 -14.96 20.01
N LYS A 56 -5.81 -13.65 20.17
CA LYS A 56 -4.46 -13.13 20.40
C LYS A 56 -4.06 -13.53 21.82
N ILE A 57 -3.36 -14.65 21.96
CA ILE A 57 -2.72 -15.00 23.23
C ILE A 57 -1.54 -14.05 23.41
N PRO A 58 -1.45 -13.27 24.50
CA PRO A 58 -0.27 -12.47 24.77
C PRO A 58 0.95 -13.39 24.90
N LEU A 59 2.03 -13.07 24.19
CA LEU A 59 3.25 -13.90 24.06
C LEU A 59 3.83 -14.35 25.42
N ARG A 60 3.59 -13.60 26.49
CA ARG A 60 3.94 -13.98 27.87
C ARG A 60 3.35 -15.32 28.33
N ARG A 61 2.18 -15.73 27.81
CA ARG A 61 1.60 -17.03 28.14
C ARG A 61 2.25 -18.18 27.38
N LEU A 62 2.77 -17.94 26.18
CA LEU A 62 3.50 -18.96 25.42
C LEU A 62 4.90 -19.17 26.00
N SER A 63 5.58 -18.10 26.42
CA SER A 63 6.89 -18.21 27.07
C SER A 63 6.84 -19.03 28.37
N ALA A 64 5.72 -18.96 29.10
CA ALA A 64 5.51 -19.74 30.33
C ALA A 64 5.28 -21.24 30.08
N LEU A 65 4.70 -21.61 28.92
CA LEU A 65 4.53 -23.01 28.52
C LEU A 65 5.82 -23.62 27.95
N SER A 66 6.66 -22.81 27.30
CA SER A 66 7.98 -23.26 26.83
C SER A 66 9.05 -23.27 27.94
N SER A 67 8.76 -22.70 29.11
CA SER A 67 9.69 -22.68 30.25
C SER A 67 9.32 -23.66 31.36
N LEU A 68 8.39 -24.59 31.11
CA LEU A 68 8.13 -25.72 32.00
C LEU A 68 9.22 -26.78 31.75
N PRO A 69 10.05 -27.13 32.75
CA PRO A 69 10.96 -28.27 32.62
C PRO A 69 10.15 -29.57 32.57
N SER A 70 10.54 -30.49 31.68
CA SER A 70 10.13 -31.91 31.73
C SER A 70 10.73 -32.60 32.95
#